data_AF-A0AAE4MDJ9-F1
#
_entry.id   AF-A0AAE4MDJ9-F1
#
_cell.length_a   1.000
_cell.length_b   1.000
_cell.length_c   1.000
_cell.angle_alpha   90.00
_cell.angle_beta   90.00
_cell.angle_gamma   90.00
#
_symmetry.space_group_name_H-M   'P 1'
#
loop_
_entity.id
_entity.type
_entity.pdbx_description
1 polymer ?
#
loop_
_entity_poly.entity_id
_entity_poly.type
_entity_poly.pdbx_seq_one_letter_code
_entity_poly.pdbx_strand_id
1 'polypeptide(L)'
;MRIHRNGISPRPGSQSPQIDPLPQYFLAFEGVKTEYQYFFGIQSRQESLGFSALKDITLLQRHATKEQQSNPAKFLPLVLQSLEEYKTGSFSVKTIVEHAVDWLILKNHLPKKGCTKQKMLEILLENLENDRYSPDSPITDWDELTQKLHDHLIDLYKIRISAESIRDFHIYLKQQFVTYNPRYDKVCIIVDRDPESFTSSQYDSVLALCNEKKISLHLSNPCFEFWLLLHFPKVHELDSEEMLANRKISIHKRFLENELQKIHPEFRKNNLKFGLFADHIDDAIENESHFCEELSGLKTELGSNIGKLLSEMRSS
;
A
#
# COMPACT_ATOMS: atom_id res chain seq x y z
N MET A 1 -34.24 37.23 -17.34
CA MET A 1 -35.68 37.23 -17.66
C MET A 1 -36.15 35.77 -17.51
N ARG A 2 -36.72 35.33 -16.39
CA ARG A 2 -38.06 35.64 -15.83
C ARG A 2 -38.05 35.75 -14.30
N ILE A 3 -39.07 36.43 -13.77
CA ILE A 3 -39.25 36.90 -12.40
C ILE A 3 -40.40 36.12 -11.70
N HIS A 4 -40.13 35.75 -10.43
CA HIS A 4 -40.96 35.47 -9.22
C HIS A 4 -42.31 34.73 -9.20
N ARG A 5 -42.47 33.89 -8.14
CA ARG A 5 -43.32 34.04 -6.91
C ARG A 5 -43.69 32.62 -6.38
N ASN A 6 -43.72 32.21 -5.11
CA ASN A 6 -43.76 32.75 -3.73
C ASN A 6 -43.01 31.71 -2.84
N GLY A 7 -42.30 32.02 -1.75
CA GLY A 7 -42.84 32.56 -0.50
C GLY A 7 -43.25 31.45 0.49
N ILE A 8 -42.30 30.66 1.01
CA ILE A 8 -42.43 29.90 2.28
C ILE A 8 -41.08 29.97 2.99
N SER A 9 -41.04 30.61 4.16
CA SER A 9 -39.85 30.64 5.03
C SER A 9 -39.53 29.23 5.55
N PRO A 10 -38.27 28.76 5.52
CA PRO A 10 -37.90 27.51 6.19
C PRO A 10 -37.97 27.68 7.70
N ARG A 11 -38.58 26.72 8.40
CA ARG A 11 -38.52 26.61 9.87
C ARG A 11 -37.05 26.44 10.29
N PRO A 12 -36.57 27.11 11.37
CA PRO A 12 -35.26 26.82 11.92
C PRO A 12 -35.33 25.50 12.69
N GLY A 13 -34.73 24.44 12.15
CA GLY A 13 -34.63 23.16 12.83
C GLY A 13 -34.96 21.96 11.93
N SER A 14 -34.10 21.70 10.95
CA SER A 14 -33.85 20.35 10.45
C SER A 14 -32.51 20.36 9.73
N GLN A 15 -31.42 20.33 10.49
CA GLN A 15 -30.17 19.81 9.93
C GLN A 15 -30.46 18.34 9.62
N SER A 16 -30.72 18.04 8.36
CA SER A 16 -30.59 16.67 7.86
C SER A 16 -29.23 16.15 8.34
N PRO A 17 -29.15 14.97 8.97
CA PRO A 17 -27.86 14.43 9.39
C PRO A 17 -26.95 14.43 8.17
N GLN A 18 -25.85 15.16 8.28
CA GLN A 18 -24.82 15.18 7.25
C GLN A 18 -24.23 13.77 7.28
N ILE A 19 -24.69 12.92 6.36
CA ILE A 19 -24.18 11.55 6.23
C ILE A 19 -22.73 11.72 5.78
N ASP A 20 -21.78 11.44 6.68
CA ASP A 20 -20.36 11.41 6.33
C ASP A 20 -20.20 10.40 5.18
N PRO A 21 -19.41 10.71 4.14
CA PRO A 21 -19.18 9.79 3.02
C PRO A 21 -18.61 8.46 3.51
N LEU A 22 -18.78 7.39 2.74
CA LEU A 22 -18.15 6.10 3.06
C LEU A 22 -16.63 6.29 3.22
N PRO A 23 -16.03 5.73 4.28
CA PRO A 23 -14.64 5.98 4.61
C PRO A 23 -13.70 5.40 3.55
N GLN A 24 -12.71 6.19 3.12
CA GLN A 24 -11.62 5.71 2.27
C GLN A 24 -10.59 4.97 3.13
N TYR A 25 -10.04 3.88 2.61
CA TYR A 25 -8.96 3.13 3.28
C TYR A 25 -7.61 3.46 2.65
N PHE A 26 -6.69 4.00 3.44
CA PHE A 26 -5.30 4.27 3.06
C PHE A 26 -4.42 3.15 3.61
N LEU A 27 -3.92 2.28 2.73
CA LEU A 27 -3.10 1.12 3.10
C LEU A 27 -1.64 1.41 2.81
N ALA A 28 -0.81 1.43 3.86
CA ALA A 28 0.62 1.60 3.73
C ALA A 28 1.34 0.28 4.01
N PHE A 29 2.29 -0.08 3.15
CA PHE A 29 3.03 -1.34 3.25
C PHE A 29 4.50 -1.11 3.55
N GLU A 30 5.06 -1.88 4.48
CA GLU A 30 6.52 -1.93 4.65
C GLU A 30 7.20 -2.62 3.47
N GLY A 31 6.63 -3.73 3.00
CA GLY A 31 7.13 -4.49 1.86
C GLY A 31 6.85 -3.81 0.51
N VAL A 32 7.73 -4.06 -0.45
CA VAL A 32 7.76 -3.31 -1.72
C VAL A 32 6.92 -3.97 -2.82
N LYS A 33 6.61 -5.26 -2.70
CA LYS A 33 6.01 -6.03 -3.82
C LYS A 33 4.86 -6.92 -3.41
N THR A 34 5.10 -7.94 -2.58
CA THR A 34 4.12 -9.01 -2.33
C THR A 34 2.80 -8.47 -1.77
N GLU A 35 2.90 -7.65 -0.72
CA GLU A 35 1.78 -7.03 -0.02
C GLU A 35 1.03 -6.10 -0.97
N TYR A 36 1.76 -5.20 -1.65
CA TYR A 36 1.17 -4.32 -2.65
C TYR A 36 0.44 -5.10 -3.74
N GLN A 37 1.04 -6.13 -4.31
CA GLN A 37 0.43 -6.96 -5.36
C GLN A 37 -0.81 -7.71 -4.88
N TYR A 38 -0.82 -8.14 -3.61
CA TYR A 38 -1.97 -8.79 -2.99
C TYR A 38 -3.14 -7.82 -2.84
N PHE A 39 -2.91 -6.66 -2.20
CA PHE A 39 -3.97 -5.68 -1.97
C PHE A 39 -4.39 -4.93 -3.24
N PHE A 40 -3.48 -4.72 -4.20
CA PHE A 40 -3.83 -4.27 -5.55
C PHE A 40 -4.74 -5.30 -6.24
N GLY A 41 -4.47 -6.59 -6.06
CA GLY A 41 -5.33 -7.67 -6.52
C GLY A 41 -6.75 -7.57 -5.96
N ILE A 42 -6.87 -7.36 -4.65
CA ILE A 42 -8.16 -7.13 -3.96
C ILE A 42 -8.87 -5.91 -4.56
N GLN A 43 -8.20 -4.76 -4.64
CA GLN A 43 -8.76 -3.53 -5.19
C GLN A 43 -9.26 -3.72 -6.64
N SER A 44 -8.45 -4.37 -7.49
CA SER A 44 -8.79 -4.61 -8.89
C SER A 44 -9.99 -5.56 -9.10
N ARG A 45 -10.35 -6.33 -8.06
CA ARG A 45 -11.43 -7.34 -8.07
C ARG A 45 -12.50 -7.08 -7.01
N GLN A 46 -12.55 -5.86 -6.48
CA GLN A 46 -13.37 -5.49 -5.33
C GLN A 46 -14.85 -5.87 -5.50
N GLU A 47 -15.43 -5.66 -6.67
CA GLU A 47 -16.83 -6.03 -6.95
C GLU A 47 -17.06 -7.54 -6.86
N SER A 48 -16.20 -8.34 -7.50
CA SER A 48 -16.32 -9.81 -7.51
C SER A 48 -16.01 -10.46 -6.17
N LEU A 49 -15.24 -9.79 -5.31
CA LEU A 49 -14.80 -10.30 -4.01
C LEU A 49 -15.67 -9.80 -2.84
N GLY A 50 -16.77 -9.11 -3.12
CA GLY A 50 -17.71 -8.62 -2.12
C GLY A 50 -17.32 -7.30 -1.44
N PHE A 51 -16.30 -6.58 -1.93
CA PHE A 51 -15.87 -5.27 -1.41
C PHE A 51 -16.61 -4.09 -2.07
N SER A 52 -17.83 -4.29 -2.54
CA SER A 52 -18.58 -3.35 -3.41
C SER A 52 -18.91 -1.97 -2.79
N ALA A 53 -18.80 -1.83 -1.46
CA ALA A 53 -18.95 -0.56 -0.75
C ALA A 53 -17.65 0.26 -0.62
N LEU A 54 -16.50 -0.37 -0.88
CA LEU A 54 -15.20 0.28 -0.83
C LEU A 54 -14.80 0.73 -2.22
N LYS A 55 -15.02 2.01 -2.53
CA LYS A 55 -14.56 2.55 -3.81
C LYS A 55 -13.08 2.90 -3.82
N ASP A 56 -12.45 3.01 -2.67
CA ASP A 56 -11.19 3.72 -2.57
C ASP A 56 -10.24 3.04 -1.57
N ILE A 57 -9.45 2.10 -2.08
CA ILE A 57 -8.22 1.65 -1.41
C ILE A 57 -7.08 2.49 -1.98
N THR A 58 -6.49 3.35 -1.18
CA THR A 58 -5.28 4.10 -1.56
C THR A 58 -4.07 3.36 -1.05
N LEU A 59 -3.31 2.78 -1.97
CA LEU A 59 -2.08 2.07 -1.65
C LEU A 59 -0.95 3.09 -1.50
N LEU A 60 -0.65 3.46 -0.25
CA LEU A 60 0.49 4.30 0.09
C LEU A 60 1.78 3.49 -0.08
N GLN A 61 2.42 3.67 -1.23
CA GLN A 61 3.71 3.04 -1.48
C GLN A 61 4.83 3.77 -0.76
N ARG A 62 5.81 2.98 -0.30
CA ARG A 62 7.12 3.51 0.06
C ARG A 62 7.80 4.01 -1.20
N HIS A 63 7.79 5.32 -1.35
CA HIS A 63 8.73 6.05 -2.16
C HIS A 63 10.15 5.82 -1.63
N ALA A 64 10.87 4.88 -2.25
CA ALA A 64 12.16 4.43 -1.78
C ALA A 64 13.23 5.46 -2.14
N THR A 65 13.40 6.43 -1.25
CA THR A 65 14.60 7.23 -1.19
C THR A 65 15.27 6.95 0.14
N LYS A 66 16.51 6.44 0.05
CA LYS A 66 17.31 5.81 1.12
C LYS A 66 17.00 4.31 1.32
N GLU A 67 17.95 3.55 0.80
CA GLU A 67 18.39 2.19 1.15
C GLU A 67 17.58 1.48 2.24
N GLN A 68 17.15 0.26 1.91
CA GLN A 68 16.77 -0.85 2.83
C GLN A 68 16.75 -0.46 4.31
N GLN A 69 15.59 0.02 4.75
CA GLN A 69 15.30 0.11 6.17
C GLN A 69 14.02 -0.70 6.34
N SER A 70 14.21 -2.00 6.58
CA SER A 70 13.18 -2.99 6.90
C SER A 70 12.71 -2.82 8.36
N ASN A 71 12.51 -1.56 8.76
CA ASN A 71 12.26 -1.19 10.14
C ASN A 71 10.97 -0.38 10.23
N PRO A 72 9.90 -0.97 10.79
CA PRO A 72 8.61 -0.30 10.97
C PRO A 72 8.69 1.04 11.71
N ALA A 73 9.65 1.22 12.64
CA ALA A 73 9.82 2.46 13.38
C ALA A 73 10.29 3.64 12.51
N LYS A 74 10.95 3.36 11.38
CA LYS A 74 11.36 4.39 10.41
C LYS A 74 10.34 4.55 9.28
N PHE A 75 9.52 3.52 9.05
CA PHE A 75 8.45 3.52 8.06
C PHE A 75 7.30 4.45 8.46
N LEU A 76 6.83 4.36 9.71
CA LEU A 76 5.66 5.12 10.17
C LEU A 76 5.81 6.65 10.06
N PRO A 77 6.96 7.28 10.38
CA PRO A 77 7.17 8.70 10.12
C PRO A 77 7.02 9.11 8.64
N LEU A 78 7.42 8.24 7.70
CA LEU A 78 7.27 8.51 6.26
C LEU A 78 5.80 8.46 5.84
N VAL A 79 5.05 7.47 6.34
CA VAL A 79 3.60 7.39 6.12
C VAL A 79 2.90 8.65 6.64
N LEU A 80 3.26 9.11 7.84
CA LEU A 80 2.71 10.33 8.43
C LEU A 80 3.03 11.57 7.59
N GLN A 81 4.24 11.68 7.03
CA GLN A 81 4.60 12.77 6.12
C GLN A 81 3.73 12.74 4.86
N SER A 82 3.59 11.58 4.22
CA SER A 82 2.75 11.43 3.03
C SER A 82 1.29 11.78 3.34
N LEU A 83 0.75 11.32 4.48
CA LEU A 83 -0.62 11.63 4.89
C LEU A 83 -0.88 13.13 5.04
N GLU A 84 0.12 13.94 5.41
CA GLU A 84 -0.06 15.39 5.45
C GLU A 84 -0.17 16.00 4.04
N GLU A 85 0.54 15.48 3.04
CA GLU A 85 0.35 15.87 1.64
C GLU A 85 -1.05 15.49 1.14
N TYR A 86 -1.52 14.26 1.45
CA TYR A 86 -2.89 13.83 1.12
C TYR A 86 -3.96 14.67 1.83
N LYS A 87 -3.70 15.08 3.08
CA LYS A 87 -4.62 15.92 3.86
C LYS A 87 -4.72 17.34 3.35
N THR A 88 -3.60 17.91 2.91
CA THR A 88 -3.54 19.29 2.41
C THR A 88 -3.84 19.39 0.92
N GLY A 89 -3.70 18.28 0.17
CA GLY A 89 -3.70 18.28 -1.29
C GLY A 89 -2.46 18.94 -1.91
N SER A 90 -1.48 19.31 -1.08
CA SER A 90 -0.26 20.01 -1.49
C SER A 90 0.90 19.04 -1.50
N PHE A 91 1.12 18.39 -2.65
CA PHE A 91 2.18 17.42 -2.83
C PHE A 91 3.49 18.09 -3.25
N SER A 92 4.63 17.51 -2.88
CA SER A 92 5.94 17.95 -3.33
C SER A 92 6.30 17.40 -4.72
N VAL A 93 7.20 18.09 -5.44
CA VAL A 93 7.78 17.58 -6.70
C VAL A 93 8.40 16.20 -6.48
N LYS A 94 9.10 16.03 -5.35
CA LYS A 94 9.72 14.77 -4.95
C LYS A 94 8.71 13.63 -4.89
N THR A 95 7.54 13.84 -4.28
CA THR A 95 6.49 12.81 -4.18
C THR A 95 6.01 12.34 -5.55
N ILE A 96 5.81 13.24 -6.52
CA ILE A 96 5.45 12.82 -7.89
C ILE A 96 6.56 11.98 -8.51
N VAL A 97 7.82 12.42 -8.42
CA VAL A 97 8.94 11.69 -9.02
C VAL A 97 9.03 10.29 -8.44
N GLU A 98 8.84 10.18 -7.14
CA GLU A 98 8.82 8.89 -6.47
C GLU A 98 7.69 7.99 -6.99
N HIS A 99 6.47 8.50 -7.15
CA HIS A 99 5.36 7.76 -7.78
C HIS A 99 5.67 7.35 -9.23
N ALA A 100 6.36 8.19 -10.00
CA ALA A 100 6.74 7.88 -11.37
C ALA A 100 7.78 6.76 -11.45
N VAL A 101 8.77 6.78 -10.56
CA VAL A 101 9.74 5.68 -10.46
C VAL A 101 9.04 4.38 -10.06
N ASP A 102 8.07 4.45 -9.14
CA ASP A 102 7.28 3.28 -8.75
C ASP A 102 6.47 2.70 -9.90
N TRP A 103 5.84 3.55 -10.71
CA TRP A 103 5.12 3.13 -11.91
C TRP A 103 6.03 2.37 -12.90
N LEU A 104 7.25 2.86 -13.11
CA LEU A 104 8.24 2.20 -13.98
C LEU A 104 8.61 0.80 -13.47
N ILE A 105 8.81 0.67 -12.15
CA ILE A 105 9.14 -0.61 -11.51
C ILE A 105 7.97 -1.59 -11.62
N LEU A 106 6.75 -1.14 -11.37
CA LEU A 106 5.54 -1.96 -11.49
C LEU A 106 5.37 -2.52 -12.90
N LYS A 107 5.69 -1.72 -13.92
CA LYS A 107 5.61 -2.13 -15.33
C LYS A 107 6.84 -2.89 -15.83
N ASN A 108 7.81 -3.20 -14.94
CA ASN A 108 9.11 -3.80 -15.29
C ASN A 108 9.87 -3.01 -16.37
N HIS A 109 9.62 -1.70 -16.49
CA HIS A 109 10.38 -0.82 -17.36
C HIS A 109 11.62 -0.37 -16.60
N LEU A 110 12.74 -1.08 -16.78
CA LEU A 110 14.04 -0.66 -16.25
C LEU A 110 14.92 -0.15 -17.40
N PRO A 111 15.55 1.02 -17.27
CA PRO A 111 16.22 1.67 -18.40
C PRO A 111 17.49 0.91 -18.79
N LYS A 112 18.14 0.25 -17.82
CA LYS A 112 19.32 -0.60 -18.01
C LYS A 112 19.38 -1.69 -16.94
N LYS A 113 20.05 -2.81 -17.26
CA LYS A 113 20.39 -3.87 -16.29
C LYS A 113 21.25 -3.26 -15.17
N GLY A 114 20.78 -3.32 -13.92
CA GLY A 114 21.49 -2.77 -12.75
C GLY A 114 21.17 -1.31 -12.39
N CYS A 115 20.19 -0.67 -13.05
CA CYS A 115 19.66 0.62 -12.60
C CYS A 115 18.82 0.42 -11.32
N THR A 116 19.10 1.18 -10.26
CA THR A 116 18.40 1.08 -8.97
C THR A 116 17.29 2.14 -8.89
N LYS A 117 16.28 1.90 -8.03
CA LYS A 117 15.22 2.89 -7.72
C LYS A 117 15.81 4.25 -7.33
N GLN A 118 16.82 4.24 -6.46
CA GLN A 118 17.54 5.44 -6.02
C GLN A 118 18.18 6.20 -7.18
N LYS A 119 18.88 5.50 -8.10
CA LYS A 119 19.49 6.13 -9.27
C LYS A 119 18.46 6.74 -10.21
N MET A 120 17.33 6.05 -10.43
CA MET A 120 16.25 6.60 -11.27
C MET A 120 15.69 7.88 -10.67
N LEU A 121 15.50 7.90 -9.36
CA LEU A 121 15.01 9.06 -8.66
C LEU A 121 16.00 10.24 -8.71
N GLU A 122 17.28 9.99 -8.45
CA GLU A 122 18.33 11.01 -8.52
C GLU A 122 18.37 11.66 -9.91
N ILE A 123 18.33 10.86 -10.98
CA ILE A 123 18.34 11.36 -12.35
C ILE A 123 17.09 12.20 -12.65
N LEU A 124 15.90 11.72 -12.26
CA LEU A 124 14.67 12.45 -12.54
C LEU A 124 14.56 13.75 -11.73
N LEU A 125 15.03 13.76 -10.48
CA LEU A 125 15.09 14.98 -9.68
C LEU A 125 16.10 15.98 -10.24
N GLU A 126 17.31 15.54 -10.61
CA GLU A 126 18.33 16.41 -11.23
C GLU A 126 17.81 17.03 -12.53
N ASN A 127 17.12 16.23 -13.35
CA ASN A 127 16.48 16.71 -14.57
C ASN A 127 15.40 17.77 -14.31
N LEU A 128 14.57 17.57 -13.29
CA LEU A 128 13.53 18.54 -12.93
C LEU A 128 14.09 19.79 -12.24
N GLU A 129 15.18 19.67 -11.47
CA GLU A 129 15.92 20.81 -10.93
C GLU A 129 16.49 21.68 -12.04
N ASN A 130 17.00 21.07 -13.13
CA ASN A 130 17.43 21.79 -14.34
C ASN A 130 16.26 22.53 -15.03
N ASP A 131 15.04 22.00 -14.91
CA ASP A 131 13.79 22.67 -15.33
C ASP A 131 13.24 23.66 -14.30
N ARG A 132 13.98 23.94 -13.21
CA ARG A 132 13.65 24.88 -12.11
C ARG A 132 12.58 24.40 -11.14
N TYR A 133 12.32 23.11 -11.07
CA TYR A 133 11.47 22.51 -10.04
C TYR A 133 12.33 22.09 -8.84
N SER A 134 12.02 22.62 -7.66
CA SER A 134 12.70 22.20 -6.42
C SER A 134 12.02 20.96 -5.83
N PRO A 135 12.76 19.92 -5.42
CA PRO A 135 12.18 18.67 -4.90
C PRO A 135 11.15 18.85 -3.79
N ASP A 136 11.44 19.74 -2.84
CA ASP A 136 10.58 19.97 -1.66
C ASP A 136 9.50 21.05 -1.89
N SER A 137 9.46 21.65 -3.09
CA SER A 137 8.45 22.67 -3.39
C SER A 137 7.09 22.05 -3.70
N PRO A 138 5.99 22.70 -3.28
CA PRO A 138 4.66 22.24 -3.61
C PRO A 138 4.39 22.40 -5.11
N ILE A 139 3.63 21.48 -5.67
CA ILE A 139 3.26 21.52 -7.09
C ILE A 139 2.21 22.60 -7.31
N THR A 140 2.52 23.55 -8.19
CA THR A 140 1.60 24.63 -8.57
C THR A 140 0.92 24.39 -9.91
N ASP A 141 1.58 23.67 -10.83
CA ASP A 141 1.04 23.29 -12.14
C ASP A 141 1.27 21.79 -12.38
N TRP A 142 0.18 21.02 -12.27
CA TRP A 142 0.19 19.57 -12.45
C TRP A 142 0.45 19.16 -13.89
N ASP A 143 -0.17 19.83 -14.85
CA ASP A 143 -0.11 19.45 -16.26
C ASP A 143 1.29 19.76 -16.81
N GLU A 144 1.88 20.89 -16.42
CA GLU A 144 3.26 21.23 -16.81
C GLU A 144 4.28 20.24 -16.25
N LEU A 145 4.23 19.97 -14.94
CA LEU A 145 5.19 19.08 -14.29
C LEU A 145 5.07 17.64 -14.79
N THR A 146 3.86 17.13 -14.98
CA THR A 146 3.66 15.77 -15.51
C THR A 146 4.16 15.64 -16.94
N GLN A 147 3.97 16.66 -17.78
CA GLN A 147 4.54 16.69 -19.13
C GLN A 147 6.08 16.73 -19.10
N LYS A 148 6.69 17.54 -18.23
CA LYS A 148 8.16 17.58 -18.07
C LYS A 148 8.73 16.25 -17.62
N LEU A 149 8.13 15.66 -16.60
CA LEU A 149 8.53 14.34 -16.09
C LEU A 149 8.41 13.28 -17.17
N HIS A 150 7.34 13.33 -17.97
CA HIS A 150 7.15 12.48 -19.11
C HIS A 150 8.28 12.62 -20.15
N ASP A 151 8.66 13.85 -20.51
CA ASP A 151 9.74 14.12 -21.48
C ASP A 151 11.09 13.56 -20.97
N HIS A 152 11.39 13.75 -19.69
CA HIS A 152 12.59 13.18 -19.04
C HIS A 152 12.58 11.65 -19.02
N LEU A 153 11.42 11.03 -18.83
CA LEU A 153 11.27 9.58 -18.89
C LEU A 153 11.51 9.04 -20.31
N ILE A 154 11.06 9.73 -21.35
CA ILE A 154 11.38 9.35 -22.74
C ILE A 154 12.90 9.37 -22.96
N ASP A 155 13.56 10.45 -22.54
CA ASP A 155 15.00 10.63 -22.74
C ASP A 155 15.82 9.57 -21.98
N LEU A 156 15.40 9.24 -20.75
CA LEU A 156 16.06 8.26 -19.91
C LEU A 156 16.00 6.83 -20.50
N TYR A 157 14.90 6.46 -21.15
CA TYR A 157 14.67 5.10 -21.64
C TYR A 157 15.03 4.89 -23.11
N LYS A 158 15.29 5.96 -23.88
CA LYS A 158 15.70 5.93 -25.30
C LYS A 158 14.84 5.03 -26.22
N ILE A 159 13.66 4.58 -25.80
CA ILE A 159 12.74 3.71 -26.56
C ILE A 159 11.30 4.09 -26.21
N ARG A 160 10.50 4.26 -27.27
CA ARG A 160 9.05 4.53 -27.34
C ARG A 160 8.25 3.98 -26.14
N ILE A 161 7.97 4.84 -25.17
CA ILE A 161 6.71 4.75 -24.42
C ILE A 161 5.60 4.97 -25.45
N SER A 162 4.67 4.03 -25.59
CA SER A 162 3.55 4.22 -26.52
C SER A 162 2.66 5.35 -25.98
N ALA A 163 1.89 6.02 -26.85
CA ALA A 163 0.90 7.01 -26.39
C ALA A 163 -0.10 6.45 -25.36
N GLU A 164 -0.33 5.13 -25.40
CA GLU A 164 -1.14 4.39 -24.45
C GLU A 164 -0.47 4.32 -23.07
N SER A 165 0.83 4.02 -23.00
CA SER A 165 1.58 4.01 -21.73
C SER A 165 1.67 5.39 -21.06
N ILE A 166 1.65 6.48 -21.83
CA ILE A 166 1.60 7.86 -21.29
C ILE A 166 0.24 8.16 -20.66
N ARG A 167 -0.84 7.73 -21.32
CA ARG A 167 -2.19 7.86 -20.77
C ARG A 167 -2.32 7.05 -19.48
N ASP A 168 -1.79 5.83 -19.48
CA ASP A 168 -1.77 4.97 -18.29
C ASP A 168 -0.98 5.59 -17.14
N PHE A 169 0.12 6.28 -17.43
CA PHE A 169 0.90 7.02 -16.43
C PHE A 169 0.11 8.19 -15.83
N HIS A 170 -0.55 9.01 -16.64
CA HIS A 170 -1.40 10.10 -16.13
C HIS A 170 -2.58 9.59 -15.32
N ILE A 171 -3.21 8.49 -15.76
CA ILE A 171 -4.28 7.83 -15.00
C ILE A 171 -3.74 7.33 -13.67
N TYR A 172 -2.59 6.64 -13.69
CA TYR A 172 -1.93 6.15 -12.49
C TYR A 172 -1.63 7.28 -11.50
N LEU A 173 -1.01 8.38 -11.94
CA LEU A 173 -0.72 9.53 -11.09
C LEU A 173 -1.99 10.12 -10.48
N LYS A 174 -3.04 10.35 -11.29
CA LYS A 174 -4.33 10.85 -10.79
C LYS A 174 -4.95 9.94 -9.73
N GLN A 175 -4.76 8.62 -9.84
CA GLN A 175 -5.21 7.67 -8.83
C GLN A 175 -4.36 7.71 -7.55
N GLN A 176 -3.11 8.19 -7.62
CA GLN A 176 -2.30 8.38 -6.42
C GLN A 176 -2.80 9.59 -5.62
N PHE A 177 -3.12 10.70 -6.27
CA PHE A 177 -3.44 11.98 -5.60
C PHE A 177 -4.91 12.11 -5.18
N VAL A 178 -5.33 11.26 -4.25
CA VAL A 178 -6.61 11.37 -3.54
C VAL A 178 -6.51 12.33 -2.35
N THR A 179 -7.64 12.74 -1.77
CA THR A 179 -7.65 13.56 -0.53
C THR A 179 -7.85 12.68 0.70
N TYR A 180 -7.07 12.90 1.75
CA TYR A 180 -7.23 12.23 3.04
C TYR A 180 -7.95 13.13 4.05
N ASN A 181 -9.02 12.63 4.65
CA ASN A 181 -9.76 13.26 5.73
C ASN A 181 -9.70 12.44 7.03
N PRO A 182 -8.92 12.87 8.04
CA PRO A 182 -8.74 12.14 9.29
C PRO A 182 -10.01 12.00 10.15
N ARG A 183 -11.13 12.65 9.77
CA ARG A 183 -12.42 12.52 10.47
C ARG A 183 -13.12 11.20 10.18
N TYR A 184 -13.05 10.71 8.93
CA TYR A 184 -13.78 9.52 8.51
C TYR A 184 -12.91 8.53 7.73
N ASP A 185 -11.83 8.95 7.08
CA ASP A 185 -10.93 8.02 6.39
C ASP A 185 -10.09 7.23 7.39
N LYS A 186 -9.77 5.99 7.01
CA LYS A 186 -9.00 5.06 7.83
C LYS A 186 -7.63 4.85 7.23
N VAL A 187 -6.61 4.96 8.07
CA VAL A 187 -5.23 4.63 7.71
C VAL A 187 -4.89 3.29 8.33
N CYS A 188 -4.44 2.36 7.50
CA CYS A 188 -3.99 1.04 7.93
C CYS A 188 -2.53 0.84 7.50
N ILE A 189 -1.72 0.32 8.42
CA ILE A 189 -0.34 -0.04 8.16
C ILE A 189 -0.25 -1.56 8.16
N ILE A 190 0.33 -2.14 7.11
CA ILE A 190 0.57 -3.57 6.95
C ILE A 190 2.07 -3.84 6.96
N VAL A 191 2.55 -4.60 7.95
CA VAL A 191 3.98 -4.87 8.18
C VAL A 191 4.25 -6.33 8.48
N ASP A 192 5.49 -6.76 8.25
CA ASP A 192 5.98 -8.05 8.75
C ASP A 192 6.38 -7.90 10.22
N ARG A 193 6.17 -8.94 11.04
CA ARG A 193 6.66 -8.91 12.42
C ARG A 193 8.16 -9.23 12.54
N ASP A 194 8.77 -9.85 11.52
CA ASP A 194 10.12 -10.44 11.53
C ASP A 194 11.00 -10.04 12.75
N PRO A 195 11.24 -10.96 13.71
CA PRO A 195 12.03 -10.66 14.91
C PRO A 195 13.42 -10.13 14.61
N GLU A 196 13.98 -10.48 13.45
CA GLU A 196 15.32 -10.06 13.05
C GLU A 196 15.39 -8.56 12.74
N SER A 197 14.28 -7.96 12.27
CA SER A 197 14.23 -6.57 11.83
C SER A 197 13.30 -5.67 12.65
N PHE A 198 12.36 -6.24 13.40
CA PHE A 198 11.40 -5.53 14.24
C PHE A 198 11.55 -5.95 15.71
N THR A 199 12.43 -5.25 16.43
CA THR A 199 12.73 -5.57 17.83
C THR A 199 11.52 -5.35 18.74
N SER A 200 11.52 -6.00 19.91
CA SER A 200 10.45 -5.85 20.92
C SER A 200 10.19 -4.38 21.29
N SER A 201 11.24 -3.57 21.46
CA SER A 201 11.10 -2.13 21.79
C SER A 201 10.59 -1.30 20.60
N GLN A 202 10.98 -1.66 19.38
CA GLN A 202 10.43 -1.03 18.18
C GLN A 202 8.95 -1.36 18.03
N TYR A 203 8.56 -2.61 18.30
CA TYR A 203 7.16 -3.05 18.28
C TYR A 203 6.31 -2.19 19.19
N ASP A 204 6.72 -2.05 20.46
CA ASP A 204 6.01 -1.25 21.45
C ASP A 204 5.92 0.22 21.03
N SER A 205 7.00 0.76 20.47
CA SER A 205 7.05 2.16 19.99
C SER A 205 6.10 2.40 18.81
N VAL A 206 6.06 1.47 17.85
CA VAL A 206 5.17 1.55 16.69
C VAL A 206 3.72 1.40 17.11
N LEU A 207 3.40 0.45 17.99
CA LEU A 207 2.05 0.27 18.52
C LEU A 207 1.56 1.52 19.25
N ALA A 208 2.41 2.11 20.10
CA ALA A 208 2.09 3.36 20.81
C ALA A 208 1.82 4.52 19.85
N LEU A 209 2.66 4.69 18.82
CA LEU A 209 2.50 5.75 17.83
C LEU A 209 1.26 5.54 16.95
N CYS A 210 0.96 4.30 16.56
CA CYS A 210 -0.27 3.97 15.83
C CYS A 210 -1.51 4.34 16.65
N ASN A 211 -1.54 3.97 17.94
CA ASN A 211 -2.63 4.34 18.85
C ASN A 211 -2.78 5.86 19.01
N GLU A 212 -1.66 6.60 19.17
CA GLU A 212 -1.67 8.06 19.28
C GLU A 212 -2.25 8.72 18.01
N LYS A 213 -1.85 8.24 16.83
CA LYS A 213 -2.25 8.80 15.54
C LYS A 213 -3.53 8.22 14.97
N LYS A 214 -4.20 7.31 15.69
CA LYS A 214 -5.41 6.58 15.24
C LYS A 214 -5.19 5.83 13.91
N ILE A 215 -4.03 5.22 13.77
CA ILE A 215 -3.68 4.37 12.64
C ILE A 215 -3.92 2.91 13.05
N SER A 216 -4.62 2.16 12.21
CA SER A 216 -4.82 0.72 12.42
C SER A 216 -3.57 -0.06 12.02
N LEU A 217 -3.02 -0.83 12.94
CA LEU A 217 -1.84 -1.66 12.71
C LEU A 217 -2.25 -3.09 12.37
N HIS A 218 -1.79 -3.59 11.24
CA HIS A 218 -1.97 -4.96 10.80
C HIS A 218 -0.62 -5.60 10.50
N LEU A 219 -0.43 -6.83 10.93
CA LEU A 219 0.80 -7.57 10.70
C LEU A 219 0.57 -9.06 10.54
N SER A 220 1.57 -9.70 9.94
CA SER A 220 1.70 -11.15 9.86
C SER A 220 2.99 -11.56 10.55
N ASN A 221 2.91 -12.44 11.55
CA ASN A 221 4.06 -12.98 12.27
C ASN A 221 4.25 -14.45 11.86
N PRO A 222 5.40 -14.82 11.28
CA PRO A 222 6.64 -14.03 11.17
C PRO A 222 6.75 -13.13 9.93
N CYS A 223 6.00 -13.39 8.87
CA CYS A 223 6.02 -12.59 7.65
C CYS A 223 4.73 -12.76 6.83
N PHE A 224 4.56 -11.96 5.78
CA PHE A 224 3.39 -11.97 4.91
C PHE A 224 3.14 -13.30 4.18
N GLU A 225 4.18 -14.11 3.94
CA GLU A 225 3.98 -15.45 3.40
C GLU A 225 3.15 -16.37 4.33
N PHE A 226 3.11 -16.10 5.65
CA PHE A 226 2.19 -16.79 6.54
C PHE A 226 0.73 -16.46 6.19
N TRP A 227 0.40 -15.18 6.03
CA TRP A 227 -0.93 -14.74 5.56
C TRP A 227 -1.32 -15.38 4.21
N LEU A 228 -0.39 -15.43 3.27
CA LEU A 228 -0.64 -16.10 1.98
C LEU A 228 -0.91 -17.61 2.15
N LEU A 229 -0.27 -18.26 3.11
CA LEU A 229 -0.45 -19.69 3.39
C LEU A 229 -1.81 -19.99 4.01
N LEU A 230 -2.39 -19.05 4.77
CA LEU A 230 -3.73 -19.16 5.34
C LEU A 230 -4.81 -19.34 4.26
N HIS A 231 -4.57 -18.98 3.00
CA HIS A 231 -5.50 -19.24 1.90
C HIS A 231 -5.67 -20.74 1.60
N PHE A 232 -4.89 -21.62 2.22
CA PHE A 232 -4.91 -23.04 1.94
C PHE A 232 -5.02 -23.86 3.22
N PRO A 233 -5.77 -24.97 3.22
CA PRO A 233 -5.93 -25.84 4.40
C PRO A 233 -4.60 -26.43 4.87
N LYS A 234 -3.57 -26.43 4.01
CA LYS A 234 -2.23 -26.92 4.30
C LYS A 234 -1.63 -26.31 5.55
N VAL A 235 -1.99 -25.07 5.90
CA VAL A 235 -1.47 -24.37 7.09
C VAL A 235 -1.69 -25.16 8.39
N HIS A 236 -2.80 -25.89 8.49
CA HIS A 236 -3.16 -26.68 9.68
C HIS A 236 -2.40 -28.00 9.80
N GLU A 237 -1.71 -28.42 8.74
CA GLU A 237 -0.89 -29.64 8.73
C GLU A 237 0.57 -29.37 9.09
N LEU A 238 0.96 -28.10 9.18
CA LEU A 238 2.34 -27.68 9.41
C LEU A 238 2.61 -27.48 10.90
N ASP A 239 3.85 -27.70 11.30
CA ASP A 239 4.29 -27.46 12.66
C ASP A 239 4.37 -25.95 12.96
N SER A 240 3.70 -25.52 14.02
CA SER A 240 3.62 -24.10 14.40
C SER A 240 4.96 -23.51 14.80
N GLU A 241 5.86 -24.29 15.40
CA GLU A 241 7.18 -23.81 15.78
C GLU A 241 8.07 -23.58 14.54
N GLU A 242 8.01 -24.48 13.56
CA GLU A 242 8.71 -24.32 12.28
C GLU A 242 8.15 -23.16 11.45
N MET A 243 6.83 -22.98 11.43
CA MET A 243 6.19 -21.81 10.81
C MET A 243 6.64 -20.51 11.47
N LEU A 244 6.63 -20.43 12.80
CA LEU A 244 7.04 -19.24 13.55
C LEU A 244 8.53 -18.94 13.40
N ALA A 245 9.37 -19.97 13.42
CA ALA A 245 10.82 -19.81 13.24
C ALA A 245 11.19 -19.38 11.82
N ASN A 246 10.37 -19.75 10.82
CA ASN A 246 10.52 -19.43 9.40
C ASN A 246 11.98 -19.48 8.91
N ARG A 247 12.67 -20.58 9.23
CA ARG A 247 14.11 -20.71 9.04
C ARG A 247 14.46 -20.69 7.55
N LYS A 248 15.69 -20.25 7.24
CA LYS A 248 16.24 -20.36 5.89
C LYS A 248 16.45 -21.83 5.54
N ILE A 249 15.80 -22.29 4.46
CA ILE A 249 16.04 -23.62 3.86
C ILE A 249 17.18 -23.55 2.84
N SER A 250 17.34 -22.39 2.22
CA SER A 250 18.49 -22.09 1.35
C SER A 250 18.89 -20.63 1.49
N ILE A 251 19.96 -20.23 0.80
CA ILE A 251 20.41 -18.83 0.73
C ILE A 251 19.29 -17.89 0.23
N HIS A 252 18.38 -18.40 -0.60
CA HIS A 252 17.36 -17.60 -1.28
C HIS A 252 15.93 -17.85 -0.81
N LYS A 253 15.71 -18.76 0.16
CA LYS A 253 14.36 -19.23 0.48
C LYS A 253 14.18 -19.58 1.95
N ARG A 254 13.09 -19.10 2.55
CA ARG A 254 12.63 -19.45 3.91
C ARG A 254 11.55 -20.53 3.89
N PHE A 255 11.27 -21.11 5.05
CA PHE A 255 10.31 -22.20 5.23
C PHE A 255 8.93 -21.90 4.65
N LEU A 256 8.30 -20.79 5.02
CA LEU A 256 6.95 -20.45 4.56
C LEU A 256 6.87 -20.23 3.05
N GLU A 257 7.88 -19.56 2.47
CA GLU A 257 7.98 -19.41 1.00
C GLU A 257 8.09 -20.78 0.31
N ASN A 258 8.80 -21.72 0.91
CA ASN A 258 8.94 -23.07 0.38
C ASN A 258 7.63 -23.86 0.43
N GLU A 259 6.90 -23.79 1.54
CA GLU A 259 5.60 -24.46 1.67
C GLU A 259 4.59 -23.89 0.68
N LEU A 260 4.53 -22.57 0.49
CA LEU A 260 3.73 -21.94 -0.56
C LEU A 260 4.09 -22.46 -1.97
N GLN A 261 5.38 -22.62 -2.28
CA GLN A 261 5.80 -23.15 -3.58
C GLN A 261 5.51 -24.63 -3.78
N LYS A 262 5.36 -25.42 -2.71
CA LYS A 262 4.89 -26.81 -2.83
C LYS A 262 3.42 -26.87 -3.24
N ILE A 263 2.61 -25.91 -2.79
CA ILE A 263 1.18 -25.79 -3.15
C ILE A 263 1.06 -25.22 -4.57
N HIS A 264 1.76 -24.12 -4.85
CA HIS A 264 1.78 -23.43 -6.14
C HIS A 264 3.21 -23.30 -6.68
N PRO A 265 3.70 -24.24 -7.51
CA PRO A 265 5.04 -24.20 -8.09
C PRO A 265 5.36 -22.94 -8.92
N GLU A 266 4.34 -22.24 -9.40
CA GLU A 266 4.44 -20.96 -10.10
C GLU A 266 4.53 -19.73 -9.17
N PHE A 267 4.35 -19.89 -7.87
CA PHE A 267 4.44 -18.80 -6.90
C PHE A 267 5.84 -18.17 -6.92
N ARG A 268 5.88 -16.84 -6.99
CA ARG A 268 7.11 -16.06 -6.93
C ARG A 268 6.86 -14.85 -6.01
N LYS A 269 7.61 -14.75 -4.91
CA LYS A 269 7.50 -13.63 -3.93
C LYS A 269 7.48 -12.25 -4.60
N ASN A 270 8.41 -12.00 -5.52
CA ASN A 270 8.54 -10.70 -6.20
C ASN A 270 7.59 -10.50 -7.40
N ASN A 271 6.74 -11.47 -7.71
CA ASN A 271 5.78 -11.43 -8.80
C ASN A 271 4.54 -12.26 -8.44
N LEU A 272 3.84 -11.80 -7.40
CA LEU A 272 2.64 -12.45 -6.88
C LEU A 272 1.53 -12.44 -7.94
N LYS A 273 1.07 -13.62 -8.32
CA LYS A 273 -0.14 -13.77 -9.13
C LYS A 273 -1.34 -13.84 -8.19
N PHE A 274 -2.01 -12.70 -7.97
CA PHE A 274 -3.16 -12.64 -7.06
C PHE A 274 -4.27 -13.66 -7.37
N GLY A 275 -4.44 -14.04 -8.64
CA GLY A 275 -5.40 -15.07 -9.05
C GLY A 275 -5.19 -16.45 -8.40
N LEU A 276 -4.04 -16.73 -7.78
CA LEU A 276 -3.81 -17.96 -6.99
C LEU A 276 -4.53 -17.93 -5.64
N PHE A 277 -4.87 -16.74 -5.15
CA PHE A 277 -5.40 -16.51 -3.80
C PHE A 277 -6.82 -15.95 -3.82
N ALA A 278 -7.26 -15.35 -4.93
CA ALA A 278 -8.49 -14.59 -5.03
C ALA A 278 -9.74 -15.37 -4.58
N ASP A 279 -9.83 -16.66 -4.93
CA ASP A 279 -11.00 -17.50 -4.63
C ASP A 279 -10.97 -18.07 -3.20
N HIS A 280 -9.89 -17.83 -2.45
CA HIS A 280 -9.60 -18.42 -1.13
C HIS A 280 -9.46 -17.38 -0.02
N ILE A 281 -9.95 -16.15 -0.23
CA ILE A 281 -9.88 -15.09 0.78
C ILE A 281 -10.72 -15.44 2.01
N ASP A 282 -11.88 -16.05 1.80
CA ASP A 282 -12.77 -16.46 2.90
C ASP A 282 -12.11 -17.57 3.72
N ASP A 283 -11.48 -18.53 3.04
CA ASP A 283 -10.67 -19.58 3.67
C ASP A 283 -9.54 -18.95 4.50
N ALA A 284 -8.87 -17.91 3.98
CA ALA A 284 -7.80 -17.22 4.72
C ALA A 284 -8.29 -16.51 5.98
N ILE A 285 -9.44 -15.84 5.91
CA ILE A 285 -10.06 -15.18 7.06
C ILE A 285 -10.49 -16.21 8.11
N GLU A 286 -11.10 -17.32 7.69
CA GLU A 286 -11.48 -18.41 8.60
C GLU A 286 -10.24 -19.05 9.24
N ASN A 287 -9.23 -19.39 8.43
CA ASN A 287 -8.00 -19.99 8.91
C ASN A 287 -7.22 -19.08 9.87
N GLU A 288 -7.22 -17.76 9.65
CA GLU A 288 -6.60 -16.76 10.54
C GLU A 288 -7.13 -16.88 11.98
N SER A 289 -8.43 -17.13 12.15
CA SER A 289 -9.09 -17.22 13.47
C SER A 289 -8.59 -18.37 14.35
N HIS A 290 -7.86 -19.33 13.77
CA HIS A 290 -7.21 -20.43 14.51
C HIS A 290 -5.82 -20.08 15.05
N PHE A 291 -5.30 -18.89 14.71
CA PHE A 291 -4.00 -18.39 15.15
C PHE A 291 -4.14 -17.10 15.96
N CYS A 292 -3.03 -16.52 16.41
CA CYS A 292 -3.06 -15.28 17.16
C CYS A 292 -3.50 -14.11 16.27
N GLU A 293 -4.50 -13.33 16.68
CA GLU A 293 -4.98 -12.16 15.94
C GLU A 293 -4.85 -10.86 16.73
N GLU A 294 -4.40 -10.93 17.98
CA GLU A 294 -4.30 -9.79 18.89
C GLU A 294 -2.91 -9.19 18.84
N LEU A 295 -2.81 -7.87 18.69
CA LEU A 295 -1.51 -7.17 18.57
C LEU A 295 -0.57 -7.50 19.73
N SER A 296 -1.07 -7.60 20.96
CA SER A 296 -0.24 -7.98 22.11
C SER A 296 0.38 -9.37 21.97
N GLY A 297 -0.33 -10.34 21.39
CA GLY A 297 0.15 -11.70 21.18
C GLY A 297 1.00 -11.83 19.92
N LEU A 298 0.61 -11.17 18.82
CA LEU A 298 1.33 -11.14 17.54
C LEU A 298 2.78 -10.64 17.66
N LYS A 299 3.09 -9.93 18.75
CA LYS A 299 4.47 -9.59 19.13
C LYS A 299 5.40 -10.80 19.24
N THR A 300 4.89 -11.98 19.55
CA THR A 300 5.68 -13.20 19.77
C THR A 300 5.05 -14.47 19.22
N GLU A 301 3.73 -14.53 19.10
CA GLU A 301 2.97 -15.72 18.72
C GLU A 301 2.70 -15.76 17.22
N LEU A 302 2.69 -16.97 16.65
CA LEU A 302 2.34 -17.20 15.25
C LEU A 302 0.92 -16.70 14.99
N GLY A 303 0.75 -15.91 13.94
CA GLY A 303 -0.56 -15.37 13.62
C GLY A 303 -0.57 -14.19 12.66
N SER A 304 -1.76 -13.71 12.36
CA SER A 304 -1.99 -12.49 11.59
C SER A 304 -3.30 -11.83 12.01
N ASN A 305 -3.45 -10.54 11.70
CA ASN A 305 -4.72 -9.81 11.83
C ASN A 305 -5.08 -9.09 10.51
N ILE A 306 -4.65 -9.63 9.38
CA ILE A 306 -4.98 -9.10 8.04
C ILE A 306 -6.40 -9.51 7.65
N GLY A 307 -6.85 -10.71 8.03
CA GLY A 307 -8.23 -11.16 7.84
C GLY A 307 -9.23 -10.29 8.61
N LYS A 308 -8.87 -9.82 9.81
CA LYS A 308 -9.63 -8.76 10.53
C LYS A 308 -9.78 -7.48 9.69
N LEU A 309 -8.70 -7.00 9.05
CA LEU A 309 -8.76 -5.84 8.15
C LEU A 309 -9.73 -6.08 6.98
N LEU A 310 -9.60 -7.23 6.31
CA LEU A 310 -10.45 -7.56 5.16
C LEU A 310 -11.93 -7.74 5.55
N SER A 311 -12.18 -8.31 6.72
CA SER A 311 -13.54 -8.45 7.27
C SER A 311 -14.17 -7.10 7.60
N GLU A 312 -13.41 -6.20 8.19
CA GLU A 312 -13.82 -4.82 8.46
C GLU A 312 -14.14 -4.08 7.15
N MET A 313 -13.27 -4.23 6.15
CA MET A 313 -13.42 -3.68 4.81
C MET A 313 -14.69 -4.17 4.10
N ARG A 314 -15.09 -5.43 4.28
CA ARG A 314 -16.35 -5.98 3.71
C ARG A 314 -17.60 -5.53 4.44
N SER A 315 -17.49 -5.24 5.73
CA SER A 315 -18.64 -4.93 6.59
C SER A 315 -18.96 -3.42 6.66
N SER A 316 -18.15 -2.58 6.01
CA SER A 316 -18.21 -1.11 6.06
C SER A 316 -19.12 -0.48 5.01
#